data_AF-A0A2C9L2K3-F1
#
_entry.id   AF-A0A2C9L2K3-F1
#
_cell.length_a   1.000
_cell.length_b   1.000
_cell.length_c   1.000
_cell.angle_alpha   90.00
_cell.angle_beta   90.00
_cell.angle_gamma   90.00
#
_symmetry.space_group_name_H-M   'P 1'
#
loop_
_entity.id
_entity.type
_entity.pdbx_description
1 polymer ?
#
loop_
_entity_poly.entity_id
_entity_poly.type
_entity_poly.pdbx_seq_one_letter_code
_entity_poly.pdbx_strand_id
1 'polypeptide(L)'
;FEEPRADYYGVISRNLVTGQLEPEYPKWKRVLKFYLVSIPIITFCLTIAFLLMLAYFWGEFWMKKNAPQNLGIISKMYSLIPAVMYAITIGILNSIYRQIAVKLNKFENHRLPSSYENHLILKHVLFDFVNCFICLFYVAFYLQDRELLKTFLGTILITQQILGQLNEAMVPFLFMRRRQKQVDDALKKSEDTLQENSIKGNLTGSQSVSTSYKKQAALEGMMDRFNGSNDDYLELYIQFGYVYLFSSAFPLAALWALINNFIEIRTDAFKLCRVFQRPFAESANNIGAWQVRKKLLTLCCKNEFSAAL
;
A
#
# COMPACT_ATOMS: atom_id res chain seq x y z
N PHE A 1 6.14 7.20 -26.89
CA PHE A 1 5.14 8.28 -26.78
C PHE A 1 4.01 7.73 -25.92
N GLU A 2 3.64 8.42 -24.84
CA GLU A 2 2.54 7.99 -23.96
C GLU A 2 1.28 8.81 -24.30
N GLU A 3 0.17 8.11 -24.46
CA GLU A 3 -1.14 8.73 -24.70
C GLU A 3 -1.66 9.44 -23.44
N PRO A 4 -2.50 10.49 -23.60
CA PRO A 4 -3.19 11.10 -22.48
C PRO A 4 -4.07 10.06 -21.74
N ARG A 5 -4.14 10.20 -20.42
CA ARG A 5 -5.02 9.36 -19.58
C ARG A 5 -6.49 9.57 -19.97
N ALA A 6 -7.30 8.51 -19.91
CA ALA A 6 -8.71 8.57 -20.28
C ALA A 6 -9.51 9.66 -19.54
N ASP A 7 -9.24 9.88 -18.25
CA ASP A 7 -9.94 10.92 -17.47
C ASP A 7 -9.33 12.33 -17.61
N TYR A 8 -8.36 12.53 -18.50
CA TYR A 8 -7.72 13.83 -18.70
C TYR A 8 -8.64 14.75 -19.52
N TYR A 9 -8.92 15.93 -18.99
CA TYR A 9 -9.79 16.91 -19.62
C TYR A 9 -9.08 18.25 -19.87
N GLY A 10 -9.52 18.98 -20.89
CA GLY A 10 -8.92 20.24 -21.33
C GLY A 10 -9.63 20.82 -22.54
N VAL A 11 -9.16 21.98 -23.01
CA VAL A 11 -9.62 22.57 -24.26
C VAL A 11 -8.94 21.82 -25.40
N ILE A 12 -9.69 21.38 -26.42
CA ILE A 12 -9.11 20.67 -27.57
C ILE A 12 -8.15 21.62 -28.29
N SER A 13 -6.89 21.20 -28.39
CA SER A 13 -5.80 21.96 -28.99
C SER A 13 -4.95 21.03 -29.84
N ARG A 14 -4.22 21.58 -30.81
CA ARG A 14 -3.31 20.79 -31.64
C ARG A 14 -1.99 20.61 -30.91
N ASN A 15 -1.63 19.37 -30.59
CA ASN A 15 -0.35 19.09 -29.93
C ASN A 15 0.81 19.43 -30.86
N LEU A 16 1.78 20.19 -30.36
CA LEU A 16 2.94 20.67 -31.13
C LEU A 16 3.95 19.55 -31.49
N VAL A 17 3.95 18.46 -30.74
CA VAL A 17 4.85 17.31 -30.91
C VAL A 17 4.25 16.27 -31.85
N THR A 18 2.97 15.90 -31.66
CA THR A 18 2.31 14.86 -32.48
C THR A 18 1.50 15.40 -33.63
N GLY A 19 1.14 16.69 -33.62
CA GLY A 19 0.25 17.29 -34.60
C GLY A 19 -1.22 16.87 -34.48
N GLN A 20 -1.56 15.98 -33.54
CA GLN A 20 -2.91 15.47 -33.31
C GLN A 20 -3.74 16.44 -32.44
N LEU A 21 -5.07 16.39 -32.59
CA LEU A 21 -5.99 17.13 -31.72
C LEU A 21 -6.18 16.35 -30.41
N GLU A 22 -5.76 16.95 -29.31
CA GLU A 22 -5.92 16.37 -27.97
C GLU A 22 -6.36 17.46 -26.97
N PRO A 23 -6.99 17.08 -25.85
CA PRO A 23 -7.29 18.03 -24.79
C PRO A 23 -5.99 18.63 -24.24
N GLU A 24 -5.97 19.95 -24.03
CA GLU A 24 -4.86 20.66 -23.41
C GLU A 24 -5.36 21.42 -22.18
N TYR A 25 -4.64 21.25 -21.07
CA TYR A 25 -4.92 21.93 -19.80
C TYR A 25 -3.74 22.83 -19.40
N PRO A 26 -3.97 24.12 -19.08
CA PRO A 26 -2.90 25.04 -18.74
C PRO A 26 -2.07 24.56 -17.55
N LYS A 27 -0.74 24.45 -17.73
CA LYS A 27 0.18 23.94 -16.70
C LYS A 27 0.15 24.77 -15.41
N TRP A 28 0.06 26.09 -15.52
CA TRP A 28 0.03 26.99 -14.35
C TRP A 28 -1.18 26.72 -13.45
N LYS A 29 -2.36 26.40 -14.01
CA LYS A 29 -3.56 26.04 -13.23
C LYS A 29 -3.34 24.75 -12.44
N ARG A 30 -2.64 23.77 -13.02
CA ARG A 30 -2.28 22.53 -12.33
C ARG A 30 -1.31 22.79 -11.18
N VAL A 31 -0.26 23.55 -11.46
CA VAL A 31 0.74 23.95 -10.45
C VAL A 31 0.05 24.67 -9.30
N LEU A 32 -0.84 25.61 -9.59
CA LEU A 32 -1.62 26.33 -8.57
C LEU A 32 -2.46 25.38 -7.71
N LYS A 33 -3.20 24.44 -8.33
CA LYS A 33 -3.98 23.42 -7.59
C LYS A 33 -3.07 22.57 -6.69
N PHE A 34 -1.91 22.15 -7.17
CA PHE A 34 -0.98 21.35 -6.40
C PHE A 34 -0.46 22.11 -5.16
N TYR A 35 0.06 23.32 -5.35
CA TYR A 35 0.65 24.10 -4.26
C TYR A 35 -0.39 24.70 -3.30
N LEU A 36 -1.53 25.17 -3.78
CA LEU A 36 -2.53 25.85 -2.93
C LEU A 36 -3.58 24.92 -2.32
N VAL A 37 -3.79 23.72 -2.88
CA VAL A 37 -4.83 22.80 -2.38
C VAL A 37 -4.19 21.51 -1.87
N SER A 38 -3.43 20.80 -2.72
CA SER A 38 -2.91 19.49 -2.35
C SER A 38 -1.89 19.55 -1.21
N ILE A 39 -0.90 20.45 -1.28
CA ILE A 39 0.12 20.58 -0.22
C ILE A 39 -0.53 20.95 1.13
N PRO A 40 -1.39 21.97 1.25
CA PRO A 40 -2.05 22.30 2.52
C PRO A 40 -2.85 21.14 3.12
N ILE A 41 -3.59 20.38 2.30
CA ILE A 41 -4.36 19.23 2.77
C ILE A 41 -3.43 18.12 3.26
N ILE A 42 -2.34 17.83 2.53
CA ILE A 42 -1.34 16.83 2.95
C ILE A 42 -0.70 17.27 4.27
N THR A 43 -0.29 18.53 4.39
CA THR A 43 0.29 19.05 5.63
C THR A 43 -0.69 18.98 6.79
N PHE A 44 -1.98 19.28 6.56
CA PHE A 44 -3.01 19.16 7.57
C PHE A 44 -3.16 17.71 8.06
N CYS A 45 -3.23 16.74 7.13
CA CYS A 45 -3.27 15.32 7.48
C CYS A 45 -2.02 14.88 8.27
N LEU A 46 -0.83 15.35 7.87
CA LEU A 46 0.42 15.08 8.59
C LEU A 46 0.42 15.66 10.01
N THR A 47 -0.10 16.88 10.19
CA THR A 47 -0.23 17.48 11.52
C THR A 47 -1.19 16.70 12.41
N ILE A 48 -2.30 16.19 11.86
CA ILE A 48 -3.23 15.32 12.61
C ILE A 48 -2.52 14.03 13.04
N ALA A 49 -1.80 13.37 12.13
CA ALA A 49 -1.06 12.15 12.45
C ALA A 49 -0.03 12.39 13.58
N PHE A 50 0.68 13.51 13.53
CA PHE A 50 1.62 13.91 14.58
C PHE A 50 0.92 14.16 15.93
N LEU A 51 -0.20 14.87 15.94
CA LEU A 51 -0.98 15.11 17.15
C LEU A 51 -1.54 13.81 17.76
N LEU A 52 -1.97 12.87 16.91
CA LEU A 52 -2.41 11.54 17.36
C LEU A 52 -1.28 10.73 17.99
N MET A 53 -0.07 10.81 17.42
CA MET A 53 1.12 10.20 18.02
C MET A 53 1.43 10.81 19.39
N LEU A 54 1.37 12.13 19.55
CA LEU A 54 1.55 12.77 20.86
C LEU A 54 0.47 12.36 21.87
N ALA A 55 -0.80 12.29 21.42
CA ALA A 55 -1.90 11.82 22.24
C ALA A 55 -1.70 10.37 22.69
N TYR A 56 -1.16 9.51 21.82
CA TYR A 56 -0.78 8.14 22.18
C TYR A 56 0.26 8.11 23.30
N PHE A 57 1.37 8.85 23.18
CA PHE A 57 2.40 8.89 24.22
C PHE A 57 1.87 9.45 25.55
N TRP A 58 1.05 10.50 25.48
CA TRP A 58 0.41 11.06 26.67
C TRP A 58 -0.54 10.05 27.34
N GLY A 59 -1.34 9.34 26.53
CA GLY A 59 -2.22 8.28 27.00
C GLY A 59 -1.45 7.11 27.62
N GLU A 60 -0.35 6.68 26.99
CA GLU A 60 0.52 5.62 27.52
C GLU A 60 1.11 6.02 28.88
N PHE A 61 1.62 7.25 29.00
CA PHE A 61 2.15 7.77 30.26
C PHE A 61 1.09 7.86 31.36
N TRP A 62 -0.09 8.39 31.04
CA TRP A 62 -1.21 8.52 31.97
C TRP A 62 -1.70 7.16 32.49
N MET A 63 -1.85 6.18 31.58
CA MET A 63 -2.27 4.82 31.93
C MET A 63 -1.23 4.11 32.79
N LYS A 64 0.07 4.22 32.46
CA LYS A 64 1.15 3.65 33.29
C LYS A 64 1.19 4.25 34.69
N LYS A 65 0.95 5.56 34.82
CA LYS A 65 0.91 6.26 36.11
C LYS A 65 -0.24 5.81 37.00
N ASN A 66 -1.42 5.57 36.41
CA ASN A 66 -2.64 5.20 37.13
C ASN A 66 -2.88 3.69 37.21
N ALA A 67 -1.92 2.87 36.75
CA ALA A 67 -2.10 1.42 36.71
C ALA A 67 -2.23 0.82 38.12
N PRO A 68 -3.28 0.03 38.41
CA PRO A 68 -3.44 -0.60 39.72
C PRO A 68 -2.32 -1.62 39.95
N GLN A 69 -1.65 -1.52 41.11
CA GLN A 69 -0.50 -2.37 41.46
C GLN A 69 -0.87 -3.84 41.76
N ASN A 70 -2.16 -4.14 41.98
CA ASN A 70 -2.58 -5.37 42.66
C ASN A 70 -3.11 -6.53 41.80
N LEU A 71 -3.07 -6.49 40.46
CA LEU A 71 -3.30 -7.70 39.64
C LEU A 71 -2.43 -7.67 38.39
N GLY A 72 -1.38 -8.49 38.38
CA GLY A 72 -0.36 -8.50 37.32
C GLY A 72 -0.92 -8.67 35.90
N ILE A 73 -2.00 -9.44 35.71
CA ILE A 73 -2.62 -9.63 34.39
C ILE A 73 -3.51 -8.45 34.00
N ILE A 74 -4.34 -7.95 34.92
CA ILE A 74 -5.25 -6.82 34.67
C ILE A 74 -4.44 -5.53 34.41
N SER A 75 -3.35 -5.33 35.15
CA SER A 75 -2.43 -4.20 34.96
C SER A 75 -1.75 -4.22 33.58
N LYS A 76 -1.36 -5.41 33.10
CA LYS A 76 -0.82 -5.59 31.73
C LYS A 76 -1.86 -5.30 30.66
N MET A 77 -3.09 -5.79 30.82
CA MET A 77 -4.20 -5.51 29.89
C MET A 77 -4.54 -4.02 29.85
N TYR A 78 -4.55 -3.35 31.01
CA TYR A 78 -4.79 -1.91 31.10
C TYR A 78 -3.73 -1.10 30.32
N SER A 79 -2.46 -1.46 30.46
CA SER A 79 -1.35 -0.80 29.77
C SER A 79 -1.35 -1.01 28.24
N LEU A 80 -2.05 -2.03 27.73
CA LEU A 80 -2.14 -2.35 26.31
C LEU A 80 -3.19 -1.51 25.56
N ILE A 81 -4.18 -0.96 26.27
CA ILE A 81 -5.32 -0.25 25.68
C ILE A 81 -4.89 0.91 24.76
N PRO A 82 -3.97 1.82 25.16
CA PRO A 82 -3.56 2.93 24.29
C PRO A 82 -2.94 2.46 22.98
N ALA A 83 -2.14 1.39 23.01
CA ALA A 83 -1.48 0.85 21.84
C ALA A 83 -2.49 0.26 20.84
N VAL A 84 -3.48 -0.49 21.32
CA VAL A 84 -4.53 -1.06 20.47
C VAL A 84 -5.39 0.04 19.85
N MET A 85 -5.81 1.02 20.66
CA MET A 85 -6.58 2.16 20.16
C MET A 85 -5.81 2.94 19.09
N TYR A 86 -4.53 3.22 19.34
CA TYR A 86 -3.67 3.90 18.38
C TYR A 86 -3.52 3.11 17.06
N ALA A 87 -3.30 1.79 17.14
CA ALA A 87 -3.20 0.93 15.96
C ALA A 87 -4.49 0.98 15.10
N ILE A 88 -5.66 0.93 15.73
CA ILE A 88 -6.95 1.06 15.04
C ILE A 88 -7.10 2.45 14.41
N THR A 89 -6.82 3.52 15.17
CA THR A 89 -6.95 4.90 14.68
C THR A 89 -6.03 5.17 13.49
N ILE A 90 -4.77 4.74 13.55
CA ILE A 90 -3.82 4.90 12.44
C ILE A 90 -4.24 4.07 11.22
N GLY A 91 -4.73 2.84 11.42
CA GLY A 91 -5.27 2.04 10.32
C GLY A 91 -6.42 2.75 9.58
N ILE A 92 -7.34 3.36 10.32
CA ILE A 92 -8.43 4.16 9.75
C ILE A 92 -7.89 5.41 9.04
N LEU A 93 -6.95 6.13 9.66
CA LEU A 93 -6.36 7.34 9.09
C LEU A 93 -5.64 7.05 7.76
N ASN A 94 -4.85 5.97 7.68
CA ASN A 94 -4.17 5.54 6.47
C ASN A 94 -5.17 5.25 5.34
N SER A 95 -6.26 4.55 5.65
CA SER A 95 -7.33 4.24 4.68
C SER A 95 -8.02 5.51 4.16
N ILE A 96 -8.35 6.44 5.04
CA ILE A 96 -8.94 7.73 4.67
C ILE A 96 -7.96 8.56 3.82
N TYR A 97 -6.68 8.63 4.23
CA TYR A 97 -5.67 9.41 3.52
C TYR A 97 -5.44 8.88 2.09
N ARG A 98 -5.38 7.56 1.89
CA ARG A 98 -5.25 6.97 0.54
C ARG A 98 -6.39 7.40 -0.37
N GLN A 99 -7.62 7.44 0.13
CA GLN A 99 -8.76 7.93 -0.65
C GLN A 99 -8.65 9.43 -0.97
N ILE A 100 -8.22 10.24 0.00
CA ILE A 100 -7.98 11.67 -0.18
C ILE A 100 -6.88 11.90 -1.23
N ALA A 101 -5.77 11.18 -1.14
CA ALA A 101 -4.64 11.30 -2.07
C ALA A 101 -5.08 11.01 -3.52
N VAL A 102 -5.86 9.95 -3.76
CA VAL A 102 -6.42 9.64 -5.09
C VAL A 102 -7.36 10.76 -5.56
N LYS A 103 -8.25 11.26 -4.71
CA LYS A 103 -9.17 12.35 -5.06
C LYS A 103 -8.43 13.64 -5.42
N LEU A 104 -7.40 14.02 -4.64
CA LEU A 104 -6.54 15.17 -4.90
C LEU A 104 -5.78 15.01 -6.21
N ASN A 105 -5.21 13.82 -6.45
CA ASN A 105 -4.44 13.56 -7.66
C ASN A 105 -5.30 13.61 -8.93
N LYS A 106 -6.56 13.14 -8.85
CA LYS A 106 -7.55 13.32 -9.93
C LYS A 106 -7.91 14.80 -10.13
N PHE A 107 -8.07 15.56 -9.04
CA PHE A 107 -8.38 17.00 -9.10
C PHE A 107 -7.27 17.84 -9.74
N GLU A 108 -6.00 17.45 -9.55
CA GLU A 108 -4.82 18.08 -10.17
C GLU A 108 -4.79 17.93 -11.71
N ASN A 109 -5.49 16.94 -12.26
CA ASN A 109 -5.63 16.72 -13.71
C ASN A 109 -4.27 16.54 -14.44
N HIS A 110 -3.57 15.46 -14.12
CA HIS A 110 -2.34 15.03 -14.80
C HIS A 110 -2.65 14.46 -16.19
N ARG A 111 -1.85 14.86 -17.20
CA ARG A 111 -2.00 14.44 -18.61
C ARG A 111 -1.61 12.98 -18.82
N LEU A 112 -0.40 12.61 -18.37
CA LEU A 112 0.17 11.29 -18.59
C LEU A 112 -0.12 10.35 -17.41
N PRO A 113 -0.36 9.05 -17.66
CA PRO A 113 -0.45 8.04 -16.61
C PRO A 113 0.80 8.02 -15.71
N SER A 114 1.99 8.06 -16.30
CA SER A 114 3.26 8.12 -15.56
C SER A 114 3.36 9.32 -14.62
N SER A 115 2.95 10.51 -15.08
CA SER A 115 2.92 11.73 -14.25
C SER A 115 1.90 11.62 -13.12
N TYR A 116 0.73 11.05 -13.39
CA TYR A 116 -0.31 10.82 -12.39
C TYR A 116 0.21 9.89 -11.29
N GLU A 117 0.75 8.72 -11.67
CA GLU A 117 1.30 7.74 -10.73
C GLU A 117 2.45 8.33 -9.90
N ASN A 118 3.39 9.05 -10.52
CA ASN A 118 4.51 9.66 -9.80
C ASN A 118 4.08 10.62 -8.69
N HIS A 119 3.06 11.45 -8.94
CA HIS A 119 2.53 12.37 -7.94
C HIS A 119 1.68 11.66 -6.89
N LEU A 120 0.97 10.59 -7.24
CA LEU A 120 0.24 9.77 -6.28
C LEU A 120 1.21 9.07 -5.32
N ILE A 121 2.25 8.44 -5.87
CA ILE A 121 3.29 7.80 -5.08
C ILE A 121 3.98 8.80 -4.16
N LEU A 122 4.27 10.02 -4.64
CA LEU A 122 4.85 11.06 -3.78
C LEU A 122 3.96 11.35 -2.56
N LYS A 123 2.64 11.47 -2.75
CA LYS A 123 1.69 11.72 -1.66
C LYS A 123 1.64 10.56 -0.67
N HIS A 124 1.64 9.31 -1.15
CA HIS A 124 1.67 8.14 -0.28
C HIS A 124 2.99 8.03 0.48
N VAL A 125 4.12 8.15 -0.22
CA VAL A 125 5.45 8.07 0.39
C VAL A 125 5.64 9.13 1.47
N LEU A 126 5.25 10.39 1.23
CA LEU A 126 5.38 11.43 2.25
C LEU A 126 4.59 11.11 3.51
N PHE A 127 3.35 10.64 3.35
CA PHE A 127 2.47 10.35 4.48
C PHE A 127 2.89 9.09 5.23
N ASP A 128 3.08 7.98 4.52
CA ASP A 128 3.44 6.70 5.13
C ASP A 128 4.85 6.79 5.76
N PHE A 129 5.80 7.52 5.15
CA PHE A 129 7.10 7.78 5.76
C PHE A 129 6.96 8.55 7.08
N VAL A 130 6.27 9.69 7.10
CA VAL A 130 6.11 10.44 8.36
C VAL A 130 5.41 9.57 9.41
N ASN A 131 4.31 8.91 9.05
CA ASN A 131 3.56 8.08 9.98
C ASN A 131 4.39 6.92 10.57
N CYS A 132 5.22 6.27 9.76
CA CYS A 132 6.09 5.17 10.18
C CYS A 132 7.31 5.62 11.02
N PHE A 133 7.88 6.79 10.71
CA PHE A 133 9.17 7.21 11.28
C PHE A 133 9.07 8.29 12.36
N ILE A 134 7.99 9.08 12.41
CA ILE A 134 7.87 10.20 13.36
C ILE A 134 7.92 9.73 14.82
N CYS A 135 7.32 8.60 15.12
CA CYS A 135 7.37 7.98 16.45
C CYS A 135 8.80 7.55 16.81
N LEU A 136 9.53 6.96 15.86
CA LEU A 136 10.92 6.56 16.07
C LEU A 136 11.85 7.77 16.24
N PHE A 137 11.64 8.83 15.45
CA PHE A 137 12.39 10.08 15.60
C PHE A 137 12.10 10.76 16.94
N TYR A 138 10.86 10.74 17.40
CA TYR A 138 10.50 11.24 18.72
C TYR A 138 11.21 10.46 19.84
N VAL A 139 11.18 9.12 19.79
CA VAL A 139 11.88 8.29 20.78
C VAL A 139 13.40 8.50 20.73
N ALA A 140 13.98 8.56 19.53
CA ALA A 140 15.43 8.67 19.34
C ALA A 140 15.98 10.05 19.71
N PHE A 141 15.36 11.13 19.26
CA PHE A 141 15.91 12.49 19.41
C PHE A 141 15.34 13.25 20.60
N TYR A 142 14.05 13.07 20.92
CA TYR A 142 13.42 13.80 22.02
C TYR A 142 13.52 13.05 23.35
N LEU A 143 13.16 11.76 23.40
CA LEU A 143 13.27 10.95 24.63
C LEU A 143 14.68 10.41 24.87
N GLN A 144 15.48 10.23 23.80
CA GLN A 144 16.86 9.73 23.85
C GLN A 144 17.03 8.36 24.54
N ASP A 145 15.98 7.53 24.53
CA ASP A 145 15.99 6.19 25.13
C ASP A 145 16.34 5.12 24.07
N ARG A 146 17.57 4.60 24.16
CA ARG A 146 18.11 3.61 23.22
C ARG A 146 17.47 2.22 23.38
N GLU A 147 17.11 1.82 24.59
CA GLU A 147 16.53 0.49 24.85
C GLU A 147 15.07 0.45 24.42
N LEU A 148 14.34 1.54 24.67
CA LEU A 148 12.99 1.72 24.14
C LEU A 148 13.01 1.71 22.61
N LEU A 149 13.92 2.44 21.97
CA LEU A 149 14.06 2.49 20.52
C LEU A 149 14.28 1.10 19.90
N LYS A 150 15.21 0.30 20.46
CA LYS A 150 15.46 -1.06 19.97
C LYS A 150 14.24 -1.96 20.10
N THR A 151 13.57 -1.90 21.25
CA THR A 151 12.37 -2.70 21.52
C THR A 151 11.25 -2.32 20.55
N PHE A 152 10.97 -1.02 20.40
CA PHE A 152 9.98 -0.51 19.46
C PHE A 152 10.27 -0.93 18.01
N LEU A 153 11.51 -0.73 17.56
CA LEU A 153 11.90 -1.07 16.19
C LEU A 153 11.80 -2.57 15.94
N GLY A 154 12.29 -3.40 16.86
CA GLY A 154 12.17 -4.86 16.77
C GLY A 154 10.71 -5.30 16.72
N THR A 155 9.85 -4.78 17.60
CA THR A 155 8.42 -5.09 17.61
C THR A 155 7.73 -4.63 16.33
N ILE A 156 8.01 -3.42 15.83
CA ILE A 156 7.42 -2.91 14.59
C ILE A 156 7.83 -3.76 13.39
N LEU A 157 9.12 -4.07 13.23
CA LEU A 157 9.60 -4.88 12.10
C LEU A 157 8.97 -6.28 12.10
N ILE A 158 8.92 -6.95 13.27
CA ILE A 158 8.31 -8.27 13.38
C ILE A 158 6.80 -8.22 13.14
N THR A 159 6.12 -7.21 13.69
CA THR A 159 4.66 -7.09 13.58
C THR A 159 4.24 -6.75 12.15
N GLN A 160 4.92 -5.80 11.50
CA GLN A 160 4.67 -5.47 10.10
C GLN A 160 4.93 -6.67 9.20
N GLN A 161 6.00 -7.44 9.47
CA GLN A 161 6.27 -8.67 8.75
C GLN A 161 5.09 -9.64 8.82
N ILE A 162 4.61 -9.95 10.03
CA ILE A 162 3.54 -10.92 10.22
C ILE A 162 2.25 -10.41 9.56
N LEU A 163 1.90 -9.14 9.77
CA LEU A 163 0.68 -8.56 9.19
C LEU A 163 0.74 -8.48 7.67
N GLY A 164 1.89 -8.14 7.09
CA GLY A 164 2.13 -8.16 5.65
C GLY A 164 1.87 -9.55 5.08
N GLN A 165 2.57 -10.56 5.58
CA GLN A 165 2.43 -11.94 5.12
C GLN A 165 1.00 -12.48 5.25
N LEU A 166 0.28 -12.09 6.30
CA LEU A 166 -1.14 -12.43 6.47
C LEU A 166 -2.01 -11.80 5.38
N ASN A 167 -1.84 -10.51 5.14
CA ASN A 167 -2.64 -9.76 4.17
C ASN A 167 -2.32 -10.14 2.72
N GLU A 168 -1.08 -10.52 2.44
CA GLU A 168 -0.62 -10.75 1.06
C GLU A 168 -0.73 -12.19 0.59
N ALA A 169 -0.54 -13.16 1.49
CA ALA A 169 -0.60 -14.58 1.13
C ALA A 169 -1.82 -15.27 1.71
N MET A 170 -2.02 -15.19 3.04
CA MET A 170 -3.05 -15.97 3.73
C MET A 170 -4.47 -15.53 3.36
N VAL A 171 -4.75 -14.23 3.44
CA VAL A 171 -6.07 -13.69 3.12
C VAL A 171 -6.46 -14.00 1.67
N PRO A 172 -5.63 -13.68 0.65
CA PRO A 172 -5.95 -14.01 -0.74
C PRO A 172 -6.08 -15.51 -1.00
N PHE A 173 -5.28 -16.35 -0.36
CA PHE A 173 -5.39 -17.80 -0.49
C PHE A 173 -6.74 -18.33 0.02
N LEU A 174 -7.24 -17.81 1.15
CA LEU A 174 -8.57 -18.16 1.67
C LEU A 174 -9.68 -17.72 0.72
N PHE A 175 -9.59 -16.50 0.17
CA PHE A 175 -10.55 -16.01 -0.82
C PHE A 175 -10.50 -16.82 -2.13
N MET A 176 -9.31 -17.16 -2.62
CA MET A 176 -9.12 -18.01 -3.79
C MET A 176 -9.78 -19.38 -3.59
N ARG A 177 -9.57 -20.03 -2.45
CA ARG A 177 -10.23 -21.32 -2.13
C ARG A 177 -11.75 -21.21 -2.13
N ARG A 178 -12.31 -20.11 -1.61
CA ARG A 178 -13.75 -19.85 -1.63
C ARG A 178 -14.27 -19.65 -3.06
N ARG A 179 -13.59 -18.84 -3.87
CA ARG A 179 -13.93 -18.60 -5.30
C ARG A 179 -13.88 -19.90 -6.10
N GLN A 180 -12.84 -20.71 -5.89
CA GLN A 180 -12.68 -22.01 -6.54
C GLN A 180 -13.88 -22.93 -6.29
N LYS A 181 -14.31 -23.04 -5.03
CA LYS A 181 -15.47 -23.84 -4.65
C LYS A 181 -16.76 -23.33 -5.29
N GLN A 182 -16.96 -22.01 -5.32
CA GLN A 182 -18.15 -21.40 -5.95
C GLN A 182 -18.24 -21.70 -7.44
N VAL A 183 -17.12 -21.62 -8.18
CA VAL A 183 -17.09 -21.96 -9.61
C VAL A 183 -17.34 -23.46 -9.82
N ASP A 184 -16.75 -24.32 -8.99
CA ASP A 184 -16.94 -25.77 -9.09
C ASP A 184 -18.40 -26.19 -8.83
N ASP A 185 -19.06 -25.58 -7.84
CA ASP A 185 -20.48 -25.81 -7.54
C ASP A 185 -21.39 -25.29 -8.68
N ALA A 186 -21.05 -24.13 -9.27
CA ALA A 186 -21.80 -23.55 -10.39
C ALA A 186 -21.67 -24.37 -11.68
N LEU A 187 -20.48 -24.88 -11.99
CA LEU A 187 -20.24 -25.73 -13.16
C LEU A 187 -21.00 -27.05 -13.06
N LYS A 188 -20.94 -27.74 -11.91
CA LYS A 188 -21.70 -28.97 -11.68
C LYS A 188 -23.20 -28.75 -11.90
N LYS A 189 -23.76 -27.69 -11.32
CA LYS A 189 -25.18 -27.34 -11.51
C LYS A 189 -25.52 -27.10 -12.99
N SER A 190 -24.62 -26.47 -13.75
CA SER A 190 -24.81 -26.25 -15.19
C SER A 190 -24.76 -27.56 -15.99
N GLU A 191 -23.87 -28.49 -15.63
CA GLU A 191 -23.76 -29.81 -16.27
C GLU A 191 -25.00 -30.66 -15.97
N ASP A 192 -25.47 -30.68 -14.72
CA ASP A 192 -26.71 -31.39 -14.33
C ASP A 192 -27.93 -30.87 -15.10
N THR A 193 -28.05 -29.55 -15.28
CA THR A 193 -29.16 -28.92 -16.01
C THR A 193 -29.11 -29.24 -17.50
N LEU A 194 -27.91 -29.26 -18.11
CA LEU A 194 -27.72 -29.64 -19.51
C LEU A 194 -28.06 -31.11 -19.75
N GLN A 195 -27.68 -31.97 -18.81
CA GLN A 195 -28.00 -33.40 -18.87
C GLN A 195 -29.52 -33.63 -18.76
N GLU A 196 -30.21 -32.94 -17.86
CA GLU A 196 -31.67 -32.99 -17.74
C GLU A 196 -32.40 -32.52 -19.02
N ASN A 197 -31.92 -31.43 -19.63
CA ASN A 197 -32.49 -30.89 -20.88
C ASN A 197 -32.23 -31.81 -22.08
N SER A 198 -31.08 -32.50 -22.12
CA SER A 198 -30.79 -33.52 -23.13
C SER A 198 -31.72 -34.73 -23.00
N ILE A 199 -32.05 -35.15 -21.77
CA ILE A 199 -33.00 -36.25 -21.52
C ILE A 199 -34.43 -35.85 -21.98
N LYS A 200 -34.79 -34.57 -21.85
CA LYS A 200 -36.11 -34.04 -22.28
C LYS A 200 -36.24 -33.77 -23.79
N GLY A 201 -35.24 -34.11 -24.61
CA GLY A 201 -35.33 -34.11 -26.08
C GLY A 201 -35.21 -32.74 -26.77
N ASN A 202 -34.87 -31.68 -26.04
CA ASN A 202 -34.68 -30.33 -26.61
C ASN A 202 -33.21 -30.09 -26.98
N LEU A 203 -32.73 -30.62 -28.11
CA LEU A 203 -31.35 -30.36 -28.57
C LEU A 203 -31.31 -29.24 -29.63
N THR A 204 -30.68 -28.12 -29.27
CA THR A 204 -30.00 -27.24 -30.23
C THR A 204 -28.50 -27.35 -29.98
N GLY A 205 -27.74 -27.66 -31.03
CA GLY A 205 -26.33 -28.00 -30.97
C GLY A 205 -25.48 -26.90 -30.34
N SER A 206 -24.96 -27.15 -29.14
CA SER A 206 -23.91 -26.33 -28.54
C SER A 206 -22.57 -27.04 -28.70
N GLN A 207 -21.63 -26.39 -29.39
CA GLN A 207 -20.23 -26.84 -29.44
C GLN A 207 -19.72 -27.02 -28.01
N SER A 208 -19.24 -28.22 -27.69
CA SER A 208 -18.70 -28.57 -26.38
C SER A 208 -17.33 -27.93 -26.18
N VAL A 209 -17.30 -26.63 -25.89
CA VAL A 209 -16.11 -26.00 -25.30
C VAL A 209 -15.77 -26.78 -24.04
N SER A 210 -14.52 -27.23 -23.91
CA SER A 210 -14.11 -28.10 -22.80
C SER A 210 -14.44 -27.47 -21.45
N THR A 211 -14.93 -28.28 -20.50
CA THR A 211 -15.24 -27.84 -19.14
C THR A 211 -14.03 -27.16 -18.47
N SER A 212 -12.82 -27.57 -18.83
CA SER A 212 -11.57 -26.98 -18.32
C SER A 212 -11.41 -25.51 -18.73
N TYR A 213 -11.65 -25.16 -20.00
CA TYR A 213 -11.56 -23.76 -20.46
C TYR A 213 -12.65 -22.89 -19.86
N LYS A 214 -13.89 -23.41 -19.74
CA LYS A 214 -15.00 -22.69 -19.09
C LYS A 214 -14.68 -22.39 -17.63
N LYS A 215 -14.11 -23.38 -16.92
CA LYS A 215 -13.69 -23.24 -15.53
C LYS A 215 -12.59 -22.19 -15.38
N GLN A 216 -11.56 -22.23 -16.23
CA GLN A 216 -10.48 -21.25 -16.18
C GLN A 216 -11.00 -19.82 -16.43
N ALA A 217 -11.80 -19.61 -17.47
CA ALA A 217 -12.36 -18.31 -17.79
C ALA A 217 -13.27 -17.77 -16.67
N ALA A 218 -14.07 -18.64 -16.03
CA ALA A 218 -14.91 -18.27 -14.91
C ALA A 218 -14.08 -17.85 -13.67
N LEU A 219 -13.00 -18.59 -13.36
CA LEU A 219 -12.11 -18.25 -12.25
C LEU A 219 -11.37 -16.94 -12.50
N GLU A 220 -10.76 -16.79 -13.68
CA GLU A 220 -10.06 -15.56 -14.06
C GLU A 220 -11.02 -14.36 -14.06
N GLY A 221 -12.26 -14.53 -14.52
CA GLY A 221 -13.29 -13.48 -14.47
C GLY A 221 -13.68 -13.03 -13.06
N MET A 222 -13.50 -13.86 -12.04
CA MET A 222 -13.74 -13.52 -10.63
C MET A 222 -12.49 -12.98 -9.91
N MET A 223 -11.31 -13.05 -10.53
CA MET A 223 -10.08 -12.49 -9.96
C MET A 223 -10.06 -10.98 -10.09
N ASP A 224 -9.40 -10.33 -9.14
CA ASP A 224 -9.23 -8.88 -9.16
C ASP A 224 -8.15 -8.50 -10.18
N ARG A 225 -8.23 -7.27 -10.71
CA ARG A 225 -7.17 -6.73 -11.57
C ARG A 225 -5.98 -6.30 -10.71
N PHE A 226 -4.78 -6.57 -11.21
CA PHE A 226 -3.56 -6.06 -10.58
C PHE A 226 -3.47 -4.54 -10.79
N ASN A 227 -3.49 -3.77 -9.70
CA ASN A 227 -3.53 -2.30 -9.72
C ASN A 227 -2.14 -1.65 -9.75
N GLY A 228 -1.14 -2.35 -10.30
CA GLY A 228 0.24 -1.90 -10.37
C GLY A 228 1.06 -2.24 -9.12
N SER A 229 2.37 -2.05 -9.20
CA SER A 229 3.36 -2.47 -8.20
C SER A 229 3.75 -1.38 -7.19
N ASN A 230 3.00 -0.28 -7.14
CA ASN A 230 3.36 0.87 -6.33
C ASN A 230 3.32 0.58 -4.84
N ASP A 231 2.36 -0.23 -4.38
CA ASP A 231 2.28 -0.63 -2.97
C ASP A 231 3.41 -1.59 -2.60
N ASP A 232 3.76 -2.55 -3.47
CA ASP A 232 4.90 -3.46 -3.26
C ASP A 232 6.23 -2.68 -3.15
N TYR A 233 6.45 -1.67 -4.02
CA TYR A 233 7.63 -0.81 -3.93
C TYR A 233 7.62 0.11 -2.69
N LEU A 234 6.44 0.54 -2.24
CA LEU A 234 6.30 1.36 -1.04
C LEU A 234 6.70 0.59 0.21
N GLU A 235 6.31 -0.69 0.31
CA GLU A 235 6.74 -1.58 1.39
C GLU A 235 8.25 -1.70 1.44
N LEU A 236 8.88 -2.03 0.30
CA LEU A 236 10.35 -2.09 0.20
C LEU A 236 11.03 -0.76 0.53
N TYR A 237 10.42 0.37 0.17
CA TYR A 237 10.94 1.70 0.47
C TYR A 237 10.92 1.99 1.98
N ILE A 238 9.83 1.67 2.67
CA ILE A 238 9.70 1.86 4.12
C ILE A 238 10.64 0.92 4.87
N GLN A 239 10.73 -0.36 4.46
CA GLN A 239 11.67 -1.32 5.01
C GLN A 239 13.13 -0.86 4.85
N PHE A 240 13.48 -0.35 3.67
CA PHE A 240 14.79 0.26 3.43
C PHE A 240 15.02 1.45 4.36
N GLY A 241 14.01 2.28 4.62
CA GLY A 241 14.08 3.36 5.59
C GLY A 241 14.40 2.90 7.01
N TYR A 242 13.74 1.84 7.51
CA TYR A 242 14.03 1.29 8.85
C TYR A 242 15.47 0.81 8.98
N VAL A 243 15.96 0.06 7.99
CA VAL A 243 17.34 -0.43 7.98
C VAL A 243 18.32 0.73 7.88
N TYR A 244 18.09 1.65 6.94
CA TYR A 244 19.06 2.69 6.61
C TYR A 244 19.18 3.76 7.70
N LEU A 245 18.06 4.18 8.31
CA LEU A 245 18.05 5.23 9.34
C LEU A 245 18.44 4.70 10.73
N PHE A 246 18.10 3.45 11.06
CA PHE A 246 18.26 2.92 12.42
C PHE A 246 19.26 1.75 12.54
N SER A 247 20.04 1.47 11.50
CA SER A 247 21.08 0.40 11.54
C SER A 247 22.09 0.58 12.68
N SER A 248 22.45 1.81 13.03
CA SER A 248 23.38 2.10 14.14
C SER A 248 22.77 1.78 15.51
N ALA A 249 21.45 1.97 15.66
CA ALA A 249 20.72 1.66 16.89
C ALA A 249 20.34 0.18 17.00
N PHE A 250 20.01 -0.47 15.87
CA PHE A 250 19.59 -1.86 15.81
C PHE A 250 20.19 -2.58 14.57
N PRO A 251 21.43 -3.10 14.69
CA PRO A 251 22.12 -3.75 13.57
C PRO A 251 21.39 -4.98 13.00
N LEU A 252 20.59 -5.66 13.83
CA LEU A 252 19.79 -6.82 13.42
C LEU A 252 18.65 -6.47 12.45
N ALA A 253 18.31 -5.18 12.27
CA ALA A 253 17.31 -4.74 11.29
C ALA A 253 17.60 -5.28 9.89
N ALA A 254 18.87 -5.24 9.47
CA ALA A 254 19.30 -5.68 8.14
C ALA A 254 19.09 -7.18 7.94
N LEU A 255 19.36 -8.00 8.96
CA LEU A 255 19.14 -9.44 8.92
C LEU A 255 17.64 -9.77 8.81
N TRP A 256 16.81 -9.09 9.61
CA TRP A 256 15.35 -9.23 9.53
C TRP A 256 14.82 -8.83 8.17
N ALA A 257 15.30 -7.72 7.61
CA ALA A 257 14.92 -7.27 6.29
C ALA A 257 15.33 -8.28 5.20
N LEU A 258 16.49 -8.92 5.33
CA LEU A 258 16.91 -9.95 4.39
C LEU A 258 15.99 -11.17 4.43
N ILE A 259 15.63 -11.64 5.63
CA ILE A 259 14.68 -12.75 5.80
C ILE A 259 13.32 -12.39 5.22
N ASN A 260 12.82 -11.17 5.47
CA ASN A 260 11.59 -10.68 4.85
C ASN A 260 11.67 -10.84 3.33
N ASN A 261 12.69 -10.24 2.71
CA ASN A 261 12.81 -10.21 1.25
C ASN A 261 12.86 -11.62 0.62
N PHE A 262 13.43 -12.60 1.32
CA PHE A 262 13.41 -14.00 0.84
C PHE A 262 12.02 -14.62 0.83
N ILE A 263 11.21 -14.34 1.85
CA ILE A 263 9.81 -14.77 1.92
C ILE A 263 9.00 -13.98 0.88
N GLU A 264 9.26 -12.68 0.76
CA GLU A 264 8.55 -11.74 -0.08
C GLU A 264 8.61 -12.10 -1.57
N ILE A 265 9.79 -12.51 -2.04
CA ILE A 265 9.96 -13.01 -3.42
C ILE A 265 8.98 -14.16 -3.72
N ARG A 266 8.68 -15.01 -2.73
CA ARG A 266 7.76 -16.15 -2.90
C ARG A 266 6.30 -15.73 -2.77
N THR A 267 5.98 -14.81 -1.87
CA THR A 267 4.61 -14.33 -1.67
C THR A 267 4.15 -13.44 -2.81
N ASP A 268 5.00 -12.57 -3.34
CA ASP A 268 4.72 -11.78 -4.54
C ASP A 268 4.54 -12.67 -5.78
N ALA A 269 5.36 -13.70 -5.93
CA ALA A 269 5.18 -14.68 -7.00
C ALA A 269 3.83 -15.40 -6.86
N PHE A 270 3.43 -15.76 -5.64
CA PHE A 270 2.11 -16.37 -5.38
C PHE A 270 0.97 -15.40 -5.68
N LYS A 271 1.09 -14.14 -5.24
CA LYS A 271 0.16 -13.02 -5.47
C LYS A 271 -0.11 -12.85 -6.97
N LEU A 272 0.94 -12.77 -7.80
CA LEU A 272 0.79 -12.63 -9.25
C LEU A 272 0.29 -13.89 -9.95
N CYS A 273 0.63 -15.09 -9.47
CA CYS A 273 0.25 -16.33 -10.16
C CYS A 273 -1.16 -16.84 -9.80
N ARG A 274 -1.68 -16.51 -8.61
CA ARG A 274 -2.86 -17.18 -8.04
C ARG A 274 -3.94 -16.24 -7.52
N VAL A 275 -3.64 -14.97 -7.29
CA VAL A 275 -4.59 -14.01 -6.70
C VAL A 275 -5.19 -13.08 -7.76
N PHE A 276 -4.33 -12.49 -8.58
CA PHE A 276 -4.73 -11.49 -9.57
C PHE A 276 -4.90 -12.09 -10.96
N GLN A 277 -5.71 -11.41 -11.78
CA GLN A 277 -5.71 -11.61 -13.23
C GLN A 277 -4.33 -11.30 -13.80
N ARG A 278 -3.96 -11.98 -14.89
CA ARG A 278 -2.71 -11.72 -15.60
C ARG A 278 -2.66 -10.23 -16.01
N PRO A 279 -1.69 -9.44 -15.49
CA PRO A 279 -1.56 -8.05 -15.89
C PRO A 279 -1.10 -7.95 -17.34
N PHE A 280 -1.48 -6.85 -17.99
CA PHE A 280 -0.92 -6.51 -19.31
C PHE A 280 0.55 -6.13 -19.16
N ALA A 281 1.37 -6.57 -20.12
CA ALA A 281 2.79 -6.26 -20.11
C ALA A 281 2.98 -4.77 -20.49
N GLU A 282 3.62 -4.01 -19.60
CA GLU A 282 4.00 -2.62 -19.84
C GLU A 282 5.52 -2.52 -19.96
N SER A 283 6.00 -1.77 -20.95
CA SER A 283 7.43 -1.53 -21.11
C SER A 283 7.89 -0.47 -20.11
N ALA A 284 8.87 -0.81 -19.26
CA ALA A 284 9.48 0.12 -18.32
C ALA A 284 10.99 0.22 -18.54
N ASN A 285 11.52 1.44 -18.63
CA ASN A 285 12.95 1.69 -18.81
C ASN A 285 13.73 1.68 -17.49
N ASN A 286 13.05 1.90 -16.36
CA ASN A 286 13.62 1.96 -15.02
C ASN A 286 12.49 1.82 -13.97
N ILE A 287 12.86 1.77 -12.69
CA ILE A 287 11.89 1.76 -11.57
C ILE A 287 11.22 3.14 -11.33
N GLY A 288 11.39 4.09 -12.24
CA GLY A 288 10.74 5.39 -12.23
C GLY A 288 11.12 6.26 -11.03
N ALA A 289 10.12 6.96 -10.48
CA ALA A 289 10.33 7.92 -9.42
C ALA A 289 10.84 7.30 -8.10
N TRP A 290 10.85 5.97 -7.96
CA TRP A 290 11.42 5.28 -6.81
C TRP A 290 12.94 5.46 -6.72
N GLN A 291 13.64 5.62 -7.85
CA GLN A 291 15.08 5.93 -7.83
C GLN A 291 15.36 7.28 -7.16
N VAL A 292 14.57 8.30 -7.51
CA VAL A 292 14.71 9.65 -6.97
C VAL A 292 14.42 9.65 -5.47
N ARG A 293 13.37 8.96 -5.05
CA ARG A 293 12.99 8.85 -3.63
C ARG A 293 14.04 8.11 -2.81
N LYS A 294 14.59 7.00 -3.32
CA LYS A 294 15.69 6.29 -2.66
C LYS A 294 16.91 7.18 -2.49
N LYS A 295 17.28 7.95 -3.53
CA LYS A 295 18.38 8.94 -3.45
C LYS A 295 18.10 10.02 -2.40
N LEU A 296 16.88 10.55 -2.36
CA LEU A 296 16.48 11.56 -1.38
C LEU A 296 16.67 11.05 0.05
N LEU A 297 16.16 9.86 0.37
CA LEU A 297 16.32 9.24 1.68
C LEU A 297 17.80 9.04 2.04
N THR A 298 18.62 8.61 1.08
CA THR A 298 20.06 8.47 1.32
C THR A 298 20.78 9.79 1.59
N LEU A 299 20.29 10.88 0.97
CA LEU A 299 20.86 12.21 1.12
C LEU A 299 20.47 12.86 2.46
N CYS A 300 19.22 12.69 2.88
CA CYS A 300 18.74 13.15 4.19
C CYS A 300 19.59 12.55 5.33
N CYS A 301 19.83 11.24 5.31
CA CYS A 301 20.63 10.57 6.34
C CYS A 301 22.08 11.07 6.38
N LYS A 302 22.73 11.26 5.22
CA LYS A 302 24.12 11.76 5.16
C LYS A 302 24.26 13.14 5.80
N ASN A 303 23.29 14.01 5.60
CA ASN A 303 23.34 15.39 6.10
C ASN A 303 22.97 15.47 7.59
N GLU A 304 22.03 14.65 8.07
CA GLU A 304 21.59 14.68 9.47
C GLU A 304 22.56 13.95 10.42
N PHE A 305 23.11 12.79 10.03
CA PHE A 305 24.07 12.07 10.89
C PHE A 305 25.45 12.74 10.96
N SER A 306 25.82 13.56 9.97
CA SER A 306 27.03 14.38 10.06
C SER A 306 26.87 15.61 10.96
N ALA A 307 25.64 15.99 11.33
CA ALA A 307 25.35 17.11 12.23
C ALA A 307 25.07 16.65 13.67
N ALA A 308 24.81 15.36 13.88
CA ALA A 308 24.50 14.76 15.18
C ALA A 308 25.71 14.02 15.83
N LEU A 309 26.85 13.98 15.15
CA LEU A 309 28.17 13.53 15.65
C LEU A 309 29.09 14.75 15.77
#